data_AF-A0A1W9GBI9-F1
#
_entry.id   AF-A0A1W9GBI9-F1
#
_cell.length_a   1.000
_cell.length_b   1.000
_cell.length_c   1.000
_cell.angle_alpha   90.00
_cell.angle_beta   90.00
_cell.angle_gamma   90.00
#
_symmetry.space_group_name_H-M   'P 1'
#
loop_
_entity.id
_entity.type
_entity.pdbx_description
1 polymer ?
#
loop_
_entity_poly.entity_id
_entity_poly.type
_entity_poly.pdbx_seq_one_letter_code
_entity_poly.pdbx_strand_id
1 'polypeptide(L)'
;MKVGSLQIVLGVEKLRHMAEVIGTVNGRPLQAKTSTREMYATIDALVDRVDAQFRKWKGRLVSRKSGGTRRSQMRTDADLL
;
A
#
# COMPACT_ATOMS: atom_id res chain seq x y z
N MET A 1 10.65 5.50 1.36
CA MET A 1 9.78 4.46 1.96
C MET A 1 10.71 3.53 2.72
N LYS A 2 10.57 3.44 4.04
CA LYS A 2 11.35 2.54 4.89
C LYS A 2 10.53 1.29 5.18
N VAL A 3 11.03 0.14 4.77
CA VAL A 3 10.45 -1.18 5.07
C VAL A 3 11.12 -1.69 6.34
N GLY A 4 10.32 -2.07 7.34
CA GLY A 4 10.80 -2.71 8.56
C GLY A 4 11.01 -4.21 8.35
N SER A 5 11.19 -4.96 9.45
CA SER A 5 11.18 -6.42 9.37
C SER A 5 9.82 -6.91 8.87
N LEU A 6 9.86 -7.85 7.93
CA LEU A 6 8.69 -8.56 7.42
C LEU A 6 8.85 -10.04 7.77
N GLN A 7 7.82 -10.60 8.39
CA GLN A 7 7.70 -12.03 8.62
C GLN A 7 6.83 -12.62 7.51
N ILE A 8 7.30 -13.70 6.89
CA ILE A 8 6.58 -14.45 5.89
C ILE A 8 6.30 -15.84 6.45
N VAL A 9 5.04 -16.26 6.40
CA VAL A 9 4.59 -17.59 6.78
C VAL A 9 4.06 -18.30 5.54
N LEU A 10 4.70 -19.41 5.20
CA LEU A 10 4.27 -20.31 4.13
C LEU A 10 3.70 -21.59 4.76
N GLY A 11 2.62 -22.09 4.20
CA GLY A 11 1.98 -23.30 4.71
C GLY A 11 1.14 -24.02 3.68
N VAL A 12 0.79 -25.26 3.98
CA VAL A 12 -0.14 -26.06 3.18
C VAL A 12 -1.23 -26.59 4.09
N GLU A 13 -2.49 -26.34 3.75
CA GLU A 13 -3.65 -26.87 4.46
C GLU A 13 -4.64 -27.43 3.42
N LYS A 14 -5.08 -28.69 3.58
CA LYS A 14 -6.08 -29.32 2.70
C LYS A 14 -5.80 -29.11 1.20
N LEU A 15 -4.57 -29.39 0.76
CA LEU A 15 -4.11 -29.22 -0.64
C LEU A 15 -4.12 -27.78 -1.15
N ARG A 16 -4.19 -26.79 -0.26
CA ARG A 16 -4.08 -25.37 -0.58
C ARG A 16 -2.76 -24.85 -0.06
N HIS A 17 -1.97 -24.28 -0.96
CA HIS A 17 -0.78 -23.53 -0.58
C HIS A 17 -1.23 -22.16 -0.08
N MET A 18 -0.61 -21.69 1.00
CA MET A 18 -0.93 -20.44 1.69
C MET A 18 0.35 -19.64 1.88
N ALA A 19 0.25 -18.33 1.71
CA ALA A 19 1.32 -17.41 2.02
C ALA A 19 0.75 -16.19 2.73
N GLU A 20 1.39 -15.78 3.82
CA GLU A 20 1.00 -14.66 4.65
C GLU A 20 2.24 -13.80 4.97
N VAL A 21 2.09 -12.49 4.88
CA VAL A 21 3.12 -11.51 5.27
C VAL A 21 2.57 -10.61 6.36
N ILE A 22 3.39 -10.38 7.38
CA ILE A 22 3.11 -9.49 8.50
C ILE A 22 4.36 -8.65 8.76
N GLY A 23 4.21 -7.34 8.88
CA GLY A 23 5.32 -6.46 9.24
C GLY A 23 4.92 -5.00 9.27
N THR A 24 5.90 -4.11 9.11
CA THR A 24 5.65 -2.67 9.11
C THR A 24 6.38 -1.94 7.99
N VAL A 25 5.75 -0.89 7.44
CA VAL A 25 6.33 0.00 6.44
C VAL A 25 6.00 1.45 6.82
N ASN A 26 7.03 2.30 6.93
CA ASN A 26 6.91 3.67 7.46
C ASN A 26 6.14 3.73 8.80
N GLY A 27 6.33 2.74 9.68
CA GLY A 27 5.62 2.64 10.96
C GLY A 27 4.14 2.24 10.86
N ARG A 28 3.63 1.88 9.68
CA ARG A 28 2.27 1.37 9.48
C ARG A 28 2.28 -0.14 9.29
N PRO A 29 1.26 -0.87 9.76
CA PRO A 29 1.18 -2.31 9.54
C PRO A 29 1.07 -2.64 8.04
N LEU A 30 1.82 -3.65 7.62
CA LEU A 30 1.69 -4.34 6.34
C LEU A 30 1.17 -5.74 6.64
N GLN A 31 0.02 -6.09 6.08
CA GLN A 31 -0.53 -7.44 6.19
C GLN A 31 -1.13 -7.85 4.85
N ALA A 32 -0.83 -9.06 4.40
CA ALA A 32 -1.48 -9.69 3.27
C ALA A 32 -1.44 -11.20 3.41
N LYS A 33 -2.48 -11.87 2.93
CA LYS A 33 -2.58 -13.33 2.88
C LYS A 33 -3.16 -13.75 1.55
N THR A 34 -2.74 -14.89 1.04
CA THR A 34 -3.28 -15.50 -0.18
C THR A 34 -3.20 -17.01 -0.12
N SER A 35 -3.95 -17.68 -1.00
CA SER A 35 -3.91 -19.12 -1.15
C SER A 35 -4.22 -19.52 -2.59
N THR A 36 -3.48 -20.50 -3.13
CA THR A 36 -3.78 -21.12 -4.42
C THR A 36 -3.55 -22.64 -4.36
N ARG A 37 -3.61 -23.32 -5.50
CA ARG A 37 -3.30 -24.76 -5.64
C ARG A 37 -1.82 -25.05 -5.89
N GLU A 38 -0.99 -24.01 -6.04
CA GLU A 38 0.43 -24.12 -6.41
C GLU A 38 1.25 -23.17 -5.54
N MET A 39 2.42 -23.59 -5.07
CA MET A 39 3.19 -22.78 -4.12
C MET A 39 3.69 -21.49 -4.76
N TYR A 40 4.18 -21.57 -5.99
CA TYR A 40 4.74 -20.42 -6.68
C TYR A 40 3.64 -19.41 -7.05
N ALA A 41 2.49 -19.89 -7.54
CA ALA A 41 1.33 -19.04 -7.79
C ALA A 41 0.81 -18.35 -6.51
N THR A 42 0.97 -18.99 -5.35
CA THR A 42 0.64 -18.40 -4.06
C THR A 42 1.62 -17.29 -3.68
N ILE A 43 2.91 -17.48 -3.91
CA ILE A 43 3.94 -16.45 -3.65
C ILE A 43 3.71 -15.24 -4.57
N ASP A 44 3.50 -15.48 -5.87
CA ASP A 44 3.24 -14.39 -6.84
C ASP A 44 2.02 -13.58 -6.44
N ALA A 45 0.90 -14.25 -6.11
CA ALA A 45 -0.31 -13.58 -5.65
C ALA A 45 -0.10 -12.79 -4.34
N LEU A 46 0.84 -13.20 -3.48
CA LEU A 46 1.17 -12.46 -2.26
C LEU A 46 1.97 -11.21 -2.60
N VAL A 47 2.97 -11.34 -3.47
CA VAL A 47 3.80 -10.23 -3.96
C VAL A 47 2.95 -9.17 -4.63
N ASP A 48 2.00 -9.55 -5.49
CA ASP A 48 1.08 -8.62 -6.16
C ASP A 48 0.25 -7.81 -5.16
N ARG A 49 -0.25 -8.46 -4.09
CA ARG A 49 -1.00 -7.77 -3.02
C ARG A 49 -0.13 -6.79 -2.26
N VAL A 50 1.12 -7.14 -1.97
CA VAL A 50 2.07 -6.24 -1.30
C VAL A 50 2.43 -5.06 -2.20
N ASP A 51 2.72 -5.29 -3.49
CA ASP A 51 3.05 -4.22 -4.43
C ASP A 51 1.89 -3.23 -4.59
N ALA A 52 0.65 -3.73 -4.69
CA ALA A 52 -0.54 -2.86 -4.71
C ALA A 52 -0.64 -1.96 -3.48
N GLN A 53 -0.28 -2.45 -2.28
CA GLN A 53 -0.24 -1.63 -1.06
C GLN A 53 0.90 -0.60 -1.11
N PHE A 54 2.08 -0.99 -1.59
CA PHE A 54 3.22 -0.08 -1.73
C PHE A 54 2.92 1.05 -2.70
N ARG A 55 2.28 0.76 -3.85
CA ARG A 55 1.82 1.78 -4.80
C ARG A 55 0.85 2.76 -4.16
N LYS A 56 -0.14 2.28 -3.39
CA LYS A 56 -1.07 3.15 -2.64
C LYS A 56 -0.36 4.07 -1.66
N TRP A 57 0.65 3.58 -0.94
CA TRP A 57 1.41 4.41 0.00
C TRP A 57 2.28 5.45 -0.70
N LYS A 58 2.97 5.07 -1.79
CA LYS A 58 3.73 6.02 -2.63
C LYS A 58 2.80 7.09 -3.21
N GLY A 59 1.63 6.72 -3.73
CA GLY A 59 0.65 7.67 -4.27
C GLY A 59 0.09 8.67 -3.23
N ARG A 60 -0.21 8.20 -2.01
CA ARG A 60 -0.67 9.08 -0.90
C ARG A 60 0.39 10.10 -0.46
N LEU A 61 1.68 9.77 -0.55
CA LEU A 61 2.78 10.69 -0.26
C LEU A 61 2.85 11.82 -1.30
N VAL A 62 2.65 11.50 -2.59
CA VAL A 62 2.65 12.49 -3.68
C VAL A 62 1.45 13.43 -3.57
N SER A 63 0.25 12.90 -3.31
CA SER A 63 -0.99 13.69 -3.16
C SER A 63 -0.94 14.70 -2.00
N ARG A 64 -0.25 14.37 -0.89
CA ARG A 64 -0.07 15.31 0.23
C ARG A 64 0.82 16.51 -0.11
N LYS A 65 1.77 16.37 -1.05
CA LYS A 65 2.63 17.48 -1.50
C LYS A 65 1.90 18.44 -2.45
N SER A 66 0.89 17.97 -3.18
CA SER A 66 0.14 18.78 -4.15
C SER A 66 -1.10 19.49 -3.57
N GLY A 67 -1.46 19.24 -2.30
CA GLY A 67 -2.67 19.81 -1.68
C GLY A 67 -2.49 21.17 -0.99
N GLY A 68 -1.27 21.72 -0.94
CA GLY A 68 -0.93 22.90 -0.12
C GLY A 68 -1.06 24.27 -0.77
N THR A 69 -1.42 24.40 -2.05
CA THR A 69 -1.28 25.71 -2.76
C THR A 69 -2.46 26.10 -3.67
N ARG A 70 -3.68 25.64 -3.41
CA ARG A 70 -4.85 26.17 -4.15
C ARG A 70 -6.06 26.41 -3.26
N ARG A 71 -5.93 27.34 -2.30
CA ARG A 71 -7.12 27.93 -1.65
C ARG A 71 -6.96 29.33 -1.06
N SER A 72 -6.10 30.17 -1.64
CA SER A 72 -6.07 31.59 -1.28
C SER A 72 -5.78 32.46 -2.50
N GLN A 73 -6.73 32.55 -3.43
CA GLN A 73 -6.88 33.75 -4.26
C GLN A 73 -8.29 33.78 -4.84
N MET A 74 -9.25 34.22 -4.03
CA MET A 74 -10.56 34.67 -4.50
C MET A 74 -11.08 35.78 -3.58
N ARG A 75 -10.26 36.82 -3.49
CA ARG A 75 -10.54 38.22 -3.12
C ARG A 75 -9.46 38.96 -3.90
N THR A 76 -9.76 39.73 -4.93
CA THR A 76 -10.45 41.03 -4.91
C THR A 76 -10.72 41.35 -6.38
N ASP A 77 -11.90 41.87 -6.74
CA ASP A 77 -12.16 42.73 -7.93
C ASP A 77 -13.67 43.02 -8.04
N ALA A 78 -14.33 43.34 -6.93
CA ALA A 78 -15.74 43.76 -6.91
C ALA A 78 -15.98 45.06 -6.12
N ASP A 79 -14.90 45.78 -5.76
CA ASP A 79 -14.96 47.08 -5.03
C ASP A 79 -14.30 48.23 -5.82
N LEU A 80 -14.27 48.12 -7.16
CA LEU A 80 -13.89 49.23 -8.03
C LEU A 80 -14.91 49.35 -9.17
N LEU A 81 -16.11 49.82 -8.84
CA LEU A 81 -16.99 50.69 -9.63
C LEU A 81 -18.10 51.24 -8.72
#